data_AF-A0A6V7IU18-F1
#
_entry.id   AF-A0A6V7IU18-F1
#
_cell.length_a   1.000
_cell.length_b   1.000
_cell.length_c   1.000
_cell.angle_alpha   90.00
_cell.angle_beta   90.00
_cell.angle_gamma   90.00
#
_symmetry.space_group_name_H-M   'P 1'
#
loop_
_entity.id
_entity.type
_entity.pdbx_description
1 polymer ?
#
loop_
_entity_poly.entity_id
_entity_poly.type
_entity_poly.pdbx_seq_one_letter_code
_entity_poly.pdbx_strand_id
1 'polypeptide(L)'
;NIAENSAWIMYNDQPPNNRSVSNKYGHTKGIVMAEKTRGFWLIHSVPNFPPLANSGIAKKCKRLSTEECQDNTNYISDGQYSYPDSGKHYGQSFLCISVEADQMSSIAQQLIYNQIISYKYNVPRDLPEYSIFVNASQHPRIKDPPYFHKETIRSVGGRDFIAFSKTDKFQK
;
A
#
# COMPACT_ATOMS: atom_id res chain seq x y z
N ASN A 1 -13.94 -14.76 -6.18
CA ASN A 1 -13.95 -13.28 -6.29
C ASN A 1 -12.50 -12.78 -6.19
N ILE A 2 -12.02 -11.80 -6.97
CA ILE A 2 -10.58 -11.37 -6.93
C ILE A 2 -10.17 -10.94 -5.51
N ALA A 3 -11.11 -10.37 -4.75
CA ALA A 3 -10.90 -9.98 -3.36
C ALA A 3 -10.69 -11.15 -2.38
N GLU A 4 -11.15 -12.36 -2.69
CA GLU A 4 -10.97 -13.54 -1.82
C GLU A 4 -9.56 -14.14 -1.95
N ASN A 5 -8.89 -13.91 -3.08
CA ASN A 5 -7.63 -14.57 -3.42
C ASN A 5 -6.44 -13.60 -3.51
N SER A 6 -6.61 -12.34 -3.11
CA SER A 6 -5.55 -11.33 -3.18
C SER A 6 -5.47 -10.47 -1.92
N ALA A 7 -4.26 -10.30 -1.40
CA ALA A 7 -3.94 -9.31 -0.39
C ALA A 7 -3.47 -8.04 -1.08
N TRP A 8 -3.94 -6.87 -0.66
CA TRP A 8 -3.55 -5.60 -1.28
C TRP A 8 -3.67 -4.42 -0.31
N ILE A 9 -2.88 -3.38 -0.57
CA ILE A 9 -2.93 -2.10 0.13
C ILE A 9 -2.97 -1.00 -0.92
N MET A 10 -3.95 -0.11 -0.81
CA MET A 10 -3.98 1.16 -1.52
C MET A 10 -3.57 2.27 -0.57
N TYR A 11 -2.55 3.03 -0.94
CA TYR A 11 -1.99 4.09 -0.10
C TYR A 11 -1.77 5.38 -0.88
N ASN A 12 -2.07 6.51 -0.24
CA ASN A 12 -1.93 7.84 -0.82
C ASN A 12 -1.98 8.88 0.31
N ASP A 13 -1.04 9.82 0.35
CA ASP A 13 -1.08 10.98 1.25
C ASP A 13 -2.13 12.04 0.86
N GLN A 14 -2.83 11.83 -0.26
CA GLN A 14 -3.99 12.58 -0.71
C GLN A 14 -5.02 11.59 -1.27
N PRO A 15 -5.75 10.85 -0.41
CA PRO A 15 -6.61 9.74 -0.86
C PRO A 15 -7.90 10.21 -1.55
N PRO A 16 -8.50 9.39 -2.43
CA PRO A 16 -9.71 9.74 -3.21
C PRO A 16 -10.98 9.96 -2.38
N ASN A 17 -10.96 9.67 -1.08
CA ASN A 17 -12.13 9.70 -0.19
C ASN A 17 -12.25 11.00 0.61
N ASN A 18 -11.56 12.08 0.20
CA ASN A 18 -11.56 13.39 0.86
C ASN A 18 -11.24 13.35 2.37
N ARG A 19 -10.58 12.28 2.84
CA ARG A 19 -10.20 12.15 4.24
C ARG A 19 -9.04 13.09 4.55
N SER A 20 -9.17 13.86 5.63
CA SER A 20 -8.03 14.60 6.19
C SER A 20 -6.99 13.63 6.72
N VAL A 21 -5.75 13.76 6.24
CA VAL A 21 -4.62 12.94 6.66
C VAL A 21 -3.57 13.81 7.35
N SER A 22 -2.73 13.19 8.18
CA SER A 22 -1.68 13.90 8.92
C SER A 22 -0.44 14.12 8.05
N ASN A 23 0.08 15.35 8.02
CA ASN A 23 1.32 15.72 7.33
C ASN A 23 2.59 15.10 7.95
N LYS A 24 2.46 14.28 9.01
CA LYS A 24 3.58 13.59 9.65
C LYS A 24 3.93 12.27 8.98
N TYR A 25 3.14 11.81 8.01
CA TYR A 25 3.33 10.55 7.30
C TYR A 25 4.01 10.77 5.94
N GLY A 26 4.46 9.70 5.29
CA GLY A 26 5.20 9.80 4.05
C GLY A 26 4.36 10.38 2.91
N HIS A 27 4.99 11.25 2.11
CA HIS A 27 4.47 11.72 0.82
C HIS A 27 4.67 10.64 -0.24
N THR A 28 3.86 9.59 -0.16
CA THR A 28 3.98 8.40 -1.00
C THR A 28 2.62 7.86 -1.38
N LYS A 29 2.53 7.34 -2.61
CA LYS A 29 1.29 6.91 -3.23
C LYS A 29 1.53 5.65 -4.06
N GLY A 30 0.57 4.74 -4.05
CA GLY A 30 0.72 3.49 -4.75
C GLY A 30 -0.26 2.40 -4.33
N ILE A 31 -0.01 1.23 -4.91
CA ILE A 31 -0.76 0.01 -4.70
C ILE A 31 0.25 -1.12 -4.57
N VAL A 32 0.11 -1.96 -3.55
CA VAL A 32 0.72 -3.29 -3.55
C VAL A 32 -0.40 -4.32 -3.61
N MET A 33 -0.24 -5.35 -4.43
CA MET A 33 -1.16 -6.47 -4.53
C MET A 33 -0.36 -7.76 -4.62
N ALA A 34 -0.83 -8.78 -3.93
CA ALA A 34 -0.21 -10.09 -3.83
C ALA A 34 -1.27 -11.18 -3.89
N GLU A 35 -0.98 -12.20 -4.69
CA GLU A 35 -1.65 -13.50 -4.72
C GLU A 35 -0.68 -14.56 -4.17
N LYS A 36 -1.08 -15.85 -4.16
CA LYS A 36 -0.25 -16.93 -3.59
C LYS A 36 1.15 -17.05 -4.19
N THR A 37 1.31 -16.76 -5.48
CA THR A 37 2.58 -16.98 -6.18
C THR A 37 3.27 -15.69 -6.56
N ARG A 38 2.51 -14.61 -6.83
CA ARG A 38 3.00 -13.40 -7.48
C ARG A 38 2.23 -12.19 -7.04
N GLY A 39 2.74 -11.02 -7.40
CA GLY A 39 1.93 -9.82 -7.47
C GLY A 39 2.71 -8.66 -8.02
N PHE A 40 2.34 -7.44 -7.62
CA PHE A 40 3.00 -6.24 -8.10
C PHE A 40 3.04 -5.12 -7.07
N TRP A 41 4.02 -4.24 -7.25
CA TRP A 41 4.10 -2.95 -6.58
C TRP A 41 4.01 -1.82 -7.61
N LEU A 42 2.94 -1.04 -7.53
CA LEU A 42 2.72 0.16 -8.32
C LEU A 42 3.04 1.39 -7.47
N ILE A 43 3.99 2.20 -7.92
CA ILE A 43 4.37 3.48 -7.32
C ILE A 43 3.95 4.59 -8.27
N HIS A 44 3.34 5.65 -7.75
CA HIS A 44 2.94 6.80 -8.57
C HIS A 44 2.97 8.12 -7.81
N SER A 45 2.79 9.23 -8.54
CA SER A 45 2.73 10.59 -7.97
C SER A 45 1.32 11.21 -7.94
N VAL A 46 0.31 10.53 -8.49
CA VAL A 46 -1.05 11.09 -8.67
C VAL A 46 -1.88 11.20 -7.37
N PRO A 47 -2.27 12.41 -6.93
CA PRO A 47 -3.23 12.60 -5.84
C PRO A 47 -4.62 12.07 -6.21
N ASN A 48 -5.40 11.60 -5.23
CA ASN A 48 -6.76 11.09 -5.40
C ASN A 48 -6.87 9.86 -6.32
N PHE A 49 -5.80 9.05 -6.41
CA PHE A 49 -5.73 7.84 -7.23
C PHE A 49 -5.15 6.65 -6.44
N PRO A 50 -5.55 5.40 -6.77
CA PRO A 50 -6.74 5.05 -7.57
C PRO A 50 -8.05 5.39 -6.85
N PRO A 51 -9.21 5.23 -7.50
CA PRO A 51 -10.52 5.27 -6.84
C PRO A 51 -10.65 4.16 -5.79
N LEU A 52 -11.66 4.28 -4.93
CA LEU A 52 -11.94 3.27 -3.91
C LEU A 52 -12.27 1.92 -4.55
N ALA A 53 -11.66 0.85 -4.06
CA ALA A 53 -12.12 -0.50 -4.36
C ALA A 53 -13.54 -0.72 -3.81
N ASN A 54 -14.28 -1.67 -4.39
CA ASN A 54 -15.60 -2.09 -3.91
C ASN A 54 -15.55 -3.08 -2.73
N SER A 55 -14.36 -3.55 -2.34
CA SER A 55 -14.13 -4.50 -1.24
C SER A 55 -12.92 -4.10 -0.37
N GLY A 56 -12.67 -4.81 0.73
CA GLY A 56 -11.60 -4.49 1.68
C GLY A 56 -11.99 -3.40 2.68
N ILE A 57 -11.14 -3.16 3.68
CA ILE A 57 -11.44 -2.32 4.84
C ILE A 57 -10.69 -1.00 4.81
N ALA A 58 -11.26 0.05 5.40
CA ALA A 58 -10.66 1.39 5.48
C ALA A 58 -10.27 1.83 6.91
N LYS A 59 -10.67 1.07 7.93
CA LYS A 59 -10.42 1.39 9.35
C LYS A 59 -9.27 0.56 9.92
N LYS A 60 -8.82 0.94 11.12
CA LYS A 60 -7.78 0.19 11.84
C LYS A 60 -8.23 -1.23 12.12
N CYS A 61 -7.33 -2.18 11.92
CA CYS A 61 -7.50 -3.55 12.31
C CYS A 61 -6.34 -4.04 13.15
N LYS A 62 -6.65 -4.62 14.32
CA LYS A 62 -5.67 -5.20 15.25
C LYS A 62 -5.50 -6.72 15.05
N ARG A 63 -6.00 -7.26 13.93
CA ARG A 63 -6.00 -8.68 13.60
C ARG A 63 -4.96 -8.98 12.52
N LEU A 64 -4.76 -10.26 12.21
CA LEU A 64 -3.83 -10.71 11.17
C LEU A 64 -4.48 -10.77 9.78
N SER A 65 -5.81 -10.77 9.69
CA SER A 65 -6.57 -10.76 8.42
C SER A 65 -7.73 -9.77 8.48
N THR A 66 -8.31 -9.44 7.32
CA THR A 66 -9.36 -8.41 7.19
C THR A 66 -10.78 -8.89 7.44
N GLU A 67 -11.06 -10.19 7.34
CA GLU A 67 -12.39 -10.76 7.59
C GLU A 67 -12.84 -10.62 9.05
N GLU A 68 -11.89 -10.50 9.96
CA GLU A 68 -12.15 -10.31 11.40
C GLU A 68 -12.30 -8.83 11.78
N CYS A 69 -12.17 -7.92 10.81
CA CYS A 69 -12.25 -6.49 11.03
C CYS A 69 -13.65 -5.99 10.67
N GLN A 70 -14.26 -5.22 11.56
CA GLN A 70 -15.54 -4.56 11.26
C GLN A 70 -15.30 -3.38 10.30
N ASP A 71 -15.80 -3.48 9.07
CA ASP A 71 -15.87 -2.35 8.15
C ASP A 71 -17.21 -1.63 8.24
N ASN A 72 -17.34 -0.80 9.27
CA ASN A 72 -18.54 0.04 9.45
C ASN A 72 -18.44 1.31 8.59
N THR A 73 -18.12 1.19 7.30
CA THR A 73 -18.09 2.33 6.38
C THR A 73 -19.24 2.25 5.38
N ASN A 74 -20.06 3.30 5.30
CA ASN A 74 -21.17 3.42 4.35
C ASN A 74 -20.70 3.78 2.93
N TYR A 75 -19.42 3.59 2.61
CA TYR A 75 -18.85 3.93 1.30
C TYR A 75 -19.05 2.77 0.33
N ILE A 76 -20.21 2.74 -0.33
CA ILE A 76 -20.48 1.87 -1.46
C ILE A 76 -19.77 2.48 -2.67
N SER A 77 -18.62 1.93 -3.02
CA SER A 77 -17.99 2.16 -4.33
C SER A 77 -18.30 0.97 -5.23
N ASP A 78 -18.59 1.23 -6.49
CA ASP A 78 -18.75 0.21 -7.51
C ASP A 78 -17.40 -0.36 -8.00
N GLY A 79 -16.27 0.22 -7.57
CA GLY A 79 -14.93 -0.20 -7.92
C GLY A 79 -14.55 0.15 -9.36
N GLN A 80 -15.24 1.09 -9.99
CA GLN A 80 -14.93 1.51 -11.35
C GLN A 80 -13.61 2.26 -11.45
N TYR A 81 -12.93 2.08 -12.57
CA TYR A 81 -11.75 2.85 -12.91
C TYR A 81 -12.11 4.30 -13.22
N SER A 82 -11.35 5.25 -12.67
CA SER A 82 -11.33 6.63 -13.10
C SER A 82 -9.95 7.24 -12.88
N TYR A 83 -9.60 8.18 -13.75
CA TYR A 83 -8.35 8.95 -13.64
C TYR A 83 -8.68 10.39 -13.21
N PRO A 84 -8.15 10.87 -12.07
CA PRO A 84 -8.58 12.14 -11.51
C PRO A 84 -8.00 13.33 -12.27
N ASP A 85 -8.70 14.47 -12.23
CA ASP A 85 -8.22 15.71 -12.86
C ASP A 85 -6.90 16.21 -12.25
N SER A 86 -6.63 15.91 -10.98
CA SER A 86 -5.35 16.17 -10.31
C SER A 86 -4.15 15.60 -11.07
N GLY A 87 -4.31 14.46 -11.74
CA GLY A 87 -3.26 13.82 -12.54
C GLY A 87 -2.98 14.50 -13.88
N LYS A 88 -3.85 15.41 -14.32
CA LYS A 88 -3.75 16.09 -15.62
C LYS A 88 -3.01 17.43 -15.57
N HIS A 89 -2.80 17.98 -14.37
CA HIS A 89 -2.21 19.31 -14.20
C HIS A 89 -0.69 19.35 -14.30
N TYR A 90 0.00 18.28 -13.90
CA TYR A 90 1.46 18.18 -13.88
C TYR A 90 1.92 16.84 -14.45
N GLY A 91 3.15 16.77 -14.94
CA GLY A 91 3.78 15.51 -15.33
C GLY A 91 3.77 14.51 -14.17
N GLN A 92 3.18 13.34 -14.41
CA GLN A 92 3.09 12.25 -13.44
C GLN A 92 3.99 11.10 -13.85
N SER A 93 4.55 10.39 -12.88
CA SER A 93 5.30 9.17 -13.12
C SER A 93 4.59 7.96 -12.51
N PHE A 94 4.77 6.82 -13.17
CA PHE A 94 4.30 5.52 -12.72
C PHE A 94 5.42 4.50 -12.91
N LEU A 95 5.60 3.65 -11.91
CA LEU A 95 6.48 2.48 -11.98
C LEU A 95 5.71 1.28 -11.44
N CYS A 96 5.55 0.24 -12.25
CA CYS A 96 4.93 -1.02 -11.85
C CYS A 96 5.97 -2.14 -11.93
N ILE A 97 6.18 -2.84 -10.82
CA ILE A 97 7.15 -3.95 -10.72
C ILE A 97 6.38 -5.22 -10.40
N SER A 98 6.34 -6.16 -11.35
CA SER A 98 5.85 -7.52 -11.08
C SER A 98 6.92 -8.29 -10.32
N VAL A 99 6.54 -8.94 -9.21
CA VAL A 99 7.44 -9.67 -8.32
C VAL A 99 6.86 -11.03 -7.96
N GLU A 100 7.73 -11.97 -7.58
CA GLU A 100 7.31 -13.24 -6.96
C GLU A 100 6.85 -12.98 -5.52
N ALA A 101 6.06 -13.90 -4.96
CA ALA A 101 5.48 -13.77 -3.61
C ALA A 101 6.52 -13.51 -2.50
N ASP A 102 7.74 -14.05 -2.65
CA ASP A 102 8.82 -13.90 -1.68
C ASP A 102 9.29 -12.44 -1.50
N GLN A 103 9.08 -11.57 -2.49
CA GLN A 103 9.42 -10.15 -2.43
C GLN A 103 8.37 -9.32 -1.68
N MET A 104 7.18 -9.86 -1.39
CA MET A 104 6.09 -9.07 -0.82
C MET A 104 6.35 -8.62 0.61
N SER A 105 7.00 -9.46 1.42
CA SER A 105 7.40 -9.10 2.78
C SER A 105 8.40 -7.94 2.79
N SER A 106 9.36 -7.97 1.87
CA SER A 106 10.31 -6.87 1.62
C SER A 106 9.59 -5.58 1.24
N ILE A 107 8.65 -5.64 0.30
CA ILE A 107 7.84 -4.47 -0.10
C ILE A 107 7.03 -3.94 1.10
N ALA A 108 6.37 -4.81 1.88
CA ALA A 108 5.64 -4.40 3.08
C ALA A 108 6.54 -3.66 4.09
N GLN A 109 7.77 -4.12 4.26
CA GLN A 109 8.75 -3.46 5.11
C GLN A 109 9.12 -2.07 4.59
N GLN A 110 9.30 -1.91 3.27
CA GLN A 110 9.48 -0.59 2.65
C GLN A 110 8.30 0.34 2.93
N LEU A 111 7.05 -0.17 2.85
CA LEU A 111 5.85 0.61 3.15
C LEU A 111 5.78 1.06 4.62
N ILE A 112 6.19 0.21 5.56
CA ILE A 112 6.31 0.55 6.99
C ILE A 112 7.31 1.69 7.19
N TYR A 113 8.49 1.60 6.55
CA TYR A 113 9.53 2.64 6.66
C TYR A 113 9.12 3.95 5.99
N ASN A 114 8.44 3.89 4.85
CA ASN A 114 7.86 5.07 4.20
C ASN A 114 6.70 5.68 5.00
N GLN A 115 6.22 5.01 6.05
CA GLN A 115 5.12 5.47 6.88
C GLN A 115 3.90 5.83 6.03
N ILE A 116 3.47 4.89 5.19
CA ILE A 116 2.38 5.11 4.23
C ILE A 116 1.06 5.50 4.93
N ILE A 117 0.19 6.18 4.18
CA ILE A 117 -1.21 6.36 4.54
C ILE A 117 -2.04 5.39 3.69
N SER A 118 -2.33 4.21 4.24
CA SER A 118 -3.34 3.33 3.67
C SER A 118 -4.73 3.95 3.81
N TYR A 119 -5.51 3.93 2.74
CA TYR A 119 -6.91 4.36 2.76
C TYR A 119 -7.89 3.22 2.50
N LYS A 120 -7.43 2.12 1.89
CA LYS A 120 -8.18 0.89 1.74
C LYS A 120 -7.22 -0.29 1.59
N TYR A 121 -7.53 -1.43 2.20
CA TYR A 121 -6.68 -2.62 2.14
C TYR A 121 -7.51 -3.89 2.36
N ASN A 122 -7.00 -5.02 1.88
CA ASN A 122 -7.60 -6.34 2.03
C ASN A 122 -6.48 -7.33 2.30
N VAL A 123 -6.64 -8.18 3.30
CA VAL A 123 -5.69 -9.24 3.63
C VAL A 123 -6.50 -10.48 4.00
N PRO A 124 -6.76 -11.37 3.04
CA PRO A 124 -7.56 -12.55 3.29
C PRO A 124 -6.92 -13.49 4.32
N ARG A 125 -7.73 -14.20 5.10
CA ARG A 125 -7.27 -15.23 6.05
C ARG A 125 -6.53 -16.37 5.34
N ASP A 126 -6.91 -16.67 4.12
CA ASP A 126 -6.32 -17.72 3.28
C ASP A 126 -4.94 -17.34 2.69
N LEU A 127 -4.46 -16.13 2.99
CA LEU A 127 -3.12 -15.64 2.66
C LEU A 127 -2.37 -15.17 3.93
N PRO A 128 -2.15 -16.06 4.92
CA PRO A 128 -1.55 -15.70 6.21
C PRO A 128 -0.12 -15.13 6.09
N GLU A 129 0.60 -15.48 5.02
CA GLU A 129 1.92 -14.93 4.69
C GLU A 129 1.92 -13.42 4.50
N TYR A 130 0.77 -12.83 4.12
CA TYR A 130 0.63 -11.39 3.89
C TYR A 130 0.05 -10.64 5.10
N SER A 131 0.01 -11.24 6.29
CA SER A 131 -0.41 -10.57 7.52
C SER A 131 0.40 -9.29 7.84
N ILE A 132 1.66 -9.19 7.36
CA ILE A 132 2.46 -7.97 7.46
C ILE A 132 1.83 -6.77 6.73
N PHE A 133 0.99 -7.00 5.72
CA PHE A 133 0.23 -5.93 5.06
C PHE A 133 -0.79 -5.30 6.01
N VAL A 134 -1.33 -6.05 6.98
CA VAL A 134 -2.20 -5.47 8.00
C VAL A 134 -1.41 -4.49 8.86
N ASN A 135 -0.21 -4.89 9.32
CA ASN A 135 0.68 -4.02 10.09
C ASN A 135 1.07 -2.75 9.30
N ALA A 136 1.51 -2.90 8.05
CA ALA A 136 1.80 -1.75 7.17
C ALA A 136 0.60 -0.81 7.03
N SER A 137 -0.61 -1.36 7.00
CA SER A 137 -1.86 -0.61 6.92
C SER A 137 -2.31 0.04 8.24
N GLN A 138 -1.64 -0.23 9.37
CA GLN A 138 -1.95 0.39 10.68
C GLN A 138 -1.18 1.70 10.95
N HIS A 139 -0.42 2.19 9.97
CA HIS A 139 0.38 3.42 10.06
C HIS A 139 1.41 3.39 11.22
N PRO A 140 2.23 2.32 11.34
CA PRO A 140 3.22 2.19 12.41
C PRO A 140 4.28 3.28 12.35
N ARG A 141 4.93 3.54 13.50
CA ARG A 141 6.03 4.49 13.63
C ARG A 141 7.31 3.75 14.03
N ILE A 142 8.37 4.00 13.28
CA ILE A 142 9.73 3.55 13.63
C ILE A 142 10.25 4.49 14.73
N LYS A 143 10.39 3.95 15.94
CA LYS A 143 10.81 4.72 17.11
C LYS A 143 12.32 4.78 17.24
N ASP A 144 12.99 3.69 16.93
CA ASP A 144 14.42 3.47 17.14
C ASP A 144 15.16 3.38 15.79
N PRO A 145 16.45 3.75 15.74
CA PRO A 145 17.26 3.66 14.53
C PRO A 145 17.50 2.19 14.12
N PRO A 146 17.79 1.92 12.83
CA PRO A 146 17.98 2.89 11.74
C PRO A 146 16.67 3.49 11.23
N TYR A 147 16.70 4.78 10.89
CA TYR A 147 15.55 5.53 10.37
C TYR A 147 15.37 5.45 8.85
N PHE A 148 16.09 4.54 8.21
CA PHE A 148 15.96 4.21 6.80
C PHE A 148 16.06 2.70 6.63
N HIS A 149 15.57 2.22 5.50
CA HIS A 149 15.70 0.84 5.07
C HIS A 149 16.07 0.82 3.59
N LYS A 150 17.02 -0.04 3.23
CA LYS A 150 17.47 -0.21 1.84
C LYS A 150 17.44 -1.68 1.52
N GLU A 151 16.85 -2.02 0.39
CA GLU A 151 16.66 -3.40 -0.03
C GLU A 151 16.66 -3.53 -1.55
N THR A 152 17.03 -4.69 -2.05
CA THR A 152 16.90 -5.01 -3.47
C THR A 152 15.62 -5.80 -3.69
N ILE A 153 14.72 -5.27 -4.52
CA ILE A 153 13.52 -5.95 -4.97
C ILE A 153 13.79 -6.53 -6.36
N ARG A 154 13.65 -7.84 -6.52
CA ARG A 154 13.85 -8.51 -7.81
C ARG A 154 12.52 -8.73 -8.52
N SER A 155 12.41 -8.28 -9.77
CA SER A 155 11.22 -8.54 -10.57
C SER A 155 11.15 -9.99 -11.04
N VAL A 156 9.96 -10.43 -11.46
CA VAL A 156 9.75 -11.73 -12.13
C VAL A 156 10.67 -11.89 -13.35
N GLY A 157 10.96 -10.80 -14.06
CA GLY A 157 11.88 -10.79 -15.21
C GLY A 157 13.36 -10.80 -14.84
N GLY A 158 13.71 -10.96 -13.56
CA GLY A 158 15.08 -11.00 -13.06
C GLY A 158 15.79 -9.65 -13.00
N ARG A 159 15.05 -8.53 -13.09
CA ARG A 159 15.62 -7.17 -12.96
C ARG A 159 15.61 -6.74 -11.50
N ASP A 160 16.76 -6.27 -11.03
CA ASP A 160 16.91 -5.75 -9.68
C ASP A 160 16.56 -4.27 -9.59
N PHE A 161 15.83 -3.90 -8.54
CA PHE A 161 15.48 -2.54 -8.18
C PHE A 161 15.95 -2.26 -6.76
N ILE A 162 16.70 -1.17 -6.56
CA ILE A 162 17.06 -0.74 -5.20
C ILE A 162 15.92 0.10 -4.65
N ALA A 163 15.23 -0.43 -3.64
CA ALA A 163 14.24 0.30 -2.85
C ALA A 163 14.91 0.95 -1.64
N PHE A 164 14.81 2.27 -1.53
CA PHE A 164 15.27 3.04 -0.38
C PHE A 164 14.08 3.76 0.24
N SER A 165 13.79 3.46 1.50
CA SER A 165 12.70 4.05 2.26
C SER A 165 13.24 4.77 3.49
N LYS A 166 12.68 5.95 3.79
CA LYS A 166 13.07 6.77 4.93
C LYS A 166 11.86 7.11 5.78
N THR A 167 12.11 7.24 7.08
CA THR A 167 11.09 7.70 8.04
C THR A 167 11.17 9.22 8.21
N ASP A 168 10.21 9.78 8.94
CA ASP A 168 10.22 11.18 9.39
C ASP A 168 11.44 11.58 10.23
N LYS A 169 12.13 10.59 10.82
CA LYS A 169 13.33 10.79 11.66
C LYS A 169 14.65 10.69 10.91
N PHE A 170 14.65 10.38 9.61
CA PHE A 170 15.89 10.24 8.85
C PHE A 170 16.61 11.58 8.70
N GLN A 171 17.81 11.67 9.28
CA GLN A 171 18.72 12.79 9.13
C GLN A 171 19.81 12.34 8.14
N LYS A 172 19.97 13.10 7.04
CA LYS A 172 20.76 12.76 5.85
C LYS A 172 22.18 12.29 6.17
#